data_AF-T1D7H6-F1
#
_entry.id   AF-T1D7H6-F1
#
_cell.length_a   1.000
_cell.length_b   1.000
_cell.length_c   1.000
_cell.angle_alpha   90.00
_cell.angle_beta   90.00
_cell.angle_gamma   90.00
#
_symmetry.space_group_name_H-M   'P 1'
#
loop_
_entity.id
_entity.type
_entity.pdbx_description
1 polymer ?
#
loop_
_entity_poly.entity_id
_entity_poly.type
_entity_poly.pdbx_seq_one_letter_code
_entity_poly.pdbx_strand_id
1 'polypeptide(L)'
;QKIKNPNAMMTRAAKKQNVRFKIACTGTPVENSLADLWCLFDFIQPGLLGALNEFGSTYRKPIEAETEEQKQRVEELRSIIEPQLLRRIKADVAKDLPKKIIVDSCNNLPLSKQQRTHYANAIAQHRKQSAEGIGLKNHLGLLFYLRRLCADPQPMGQLSNLTTPLADIEDHSPKMKWLLAELGNIKMQNEKVILFCELRDVQRLLQRAISESF
;
A
#
# COMPACT_ATOMS: atom_id res chain seq x y z
N GLN A 1 8.59 9.81 -5.92
CA GLN A 1 8.24 8.38 -6.16
C GLN A 1 8.97 7.76 -7.35
N LYS A 2 9.03 8.39 -8.53
CA LYS A 2 9.49 7.69 -9.75
C LYS A 2 10.99 7.37 -9.87
N ILE A 3 11.83 7.91 -8.96
CA ILE A 3 13.30 7.72 -8.93
C ILE A 3 13.72 6.74 -7.80
N LYS A 4 12.77 6.08 -7.13
CA LYS A 4 13.05 5.26 -5.92
C LYS A 4 13.65 3.88 -6.18
N ASN A 5 13.62 3.39 -7.42
CA ASN A 5 14.23 2.12 -7.80
C ASN A 5 15.52 2.39 -8.60
N PRO A 6 16.70 1.94 -8.14
CA PRO A 6 17.98 2.24 -8.81
C PRO A 6 18.06 1.63 -10.22
N ASN A 7 17.38 0.51 -10.44
CA ASN A 7 17.39 -0.24 -11.69
C ASN A 7 16.33 0.25 -12.69
N ALA A 8 15.41 1.10 -12.26
CA ALA A 8 14.37 1.61 -13.16
C ALA A 8 14.97 2.48 -14.28
N MET A 9 14.47 2.29 -15.51
CA MET A 9 14.90 3.09 -16.67
C MET A 9 14.75 4.59 -16.41
N MET A 10 13.67 4.99 -15.73
CA MET A 10 13.45 6.40 -15.39
C MET A 10 14.51 6.95 -14.44
N THR A 11 14.91 6.19 -13.41
CA THR A 11 16.00 6.57 -12.50
C THR A 11 17.31 6.74 -13.25
N ARG A 12 17.64 5.79 -14.12
CA ARG A 12 18.86 5.85 -14.96
C ARG A 12 18.83 7.06 -15.90
N ALA A 13 17.69 7.32 -16.54
CA ALA A 13 17.52 8.46 -17.44
C ALA A 13 17.61 9.80 -16.71
N ALA A 14 17.01 9.92 -15.53
CA ALA A 14 17.07 11.10 -14.68
C ALA A 14 18.51 11.38 -14.21
N LYS A 15 19.24 10.36 -13.77
CA LYS A 15 20.64 10.51 -13.32
C LYS A 15 21.59 10.95 -14.43
N LYS A 16 21.33 10.56 -15.68
CA LYS A 16 22.11 10.93 -16.87
C LYS A 16 21.87 12.35 -17.39
N GLN A 17 20.88 13.07 -16.87
CA GLN A 17 20.64 14.45 -17.30
C GLN A 17 21.83 15.34 -16.92
N ASN A 18 22.37 16.05 -17.91
CA ASN A 18 23.48 16.99 -17.71
C ASN A 18 22.94 18.33 -17.18
N VAL A 19 22.86 18.46 -15.86
CA VAL A 19 22.32 19.63 -15.17
C VAL A 19 23.24 20.07 -14.05
N ARG A 20 23.29 21.39 -13.81
CA ARG A 20 24.15 22.00 -12.78
C ARG A 20 23.67 21.77 -11.35
N PHE A 21 22.35 21.65 -11.15
CA PHE A 21 21.74 21.53 -9.84
C PHE A 21 20.51 20.62 -9.90
N LYS A 22 20.28 19.83 -8.86
CA LYS A 22 19.20 18.83 -8.78
C LYS A 22 18.48 18.96 -7.45
N ILE A 23 17.15 18.98 -7.51
CA ILE A 23 16.27 18.93 -6.35
C ILE A 23 15.34 17.73 -6.51
N ALA A 24 15.20 16.92 -5.45
CA ALA A 24 14.23 15.85 -5.39
C ALA A 24 13.08 16.22 -4.46
N CYS A 25 11.85 16.28 -4.99
CA CYS A 25 10.65 16.53 -4.20
C CYS A 25 9.95 15.20 -3.91
N THR A 26 9.69 14.90 -2.64
CA THR A 26 8.94 13.71 -2.23
C THR A 26 8.20 13.95 -0.92
N GLY A 27 6.93 13.52 -0.85
CA GLY A 27 6.17 13.51 0.40
C GLY A 27 6.55 12.35 1.33
N THR A 28 7.17 11.30 0.78
CA THR A 28 7.61 10.10 1.48
C THR A 28 9.04 9.76 1.06
N PRO A 29 10.09 10.19 1.79
CA PRO A 29 11.47 9.91 1.39
C PRO A 29 11.84 8.43 1.52
N VAL A 30 11.24 7.75 2.49
CA VAL A 30 11.32 6.29 2.70
C VAL A 30 9.91 5.74 2.55
N GLU A 31 9.66 4.85 1.58
CA GLU A 31 8.34 4.27 1.34
C GLU A 31 8.35 2.76 1.57
N ASN A 32 9.29 2.05 0.96
CA ASN A 32 9.43 0.60 1.08
C ASN A 32 10.73 0.19 1.79
N SER A 33 11.82 0.91 1.54
CA SER A 33 13.12 0.59 2.15
C SER A 33 14.08 1.78 2.14
N LEU A 34 15.18 1.68 2.89
CA LEU A 34 16.27 2.66 2.86
C LEU A 34 16.95 2.77 1.48
N ALA A 35 16.74 1.82 0.56
CA ALA A 35 17.20 1.97 -0.81
C ALA A 35 16.47 3.10 -1.55
N ASP A 36 15.23 3.43 -1.17
CA ASP A 36 14.49 4.56 -1.72
C ASP A 36 15.22 5.87 -1.38
N LEU A 37 15.66 5.99 -0.13
CA LEU A 37 16.43 7.13 0.37
C LEU A 37 17.76 7.24 -0.37
N TRP A 38 18.50 6.13 -0.45
CA TRP A 38 19.77 6.08 -1.17
C TRP A 38 19.60 6.52 -2.63
N CYS A 39 18.54 6.08 -3.31
CA CYS A 39 18.31 6.49 -4.70
C CYS A 39 18.06 7.98 -4.88
N LEU A 40 17.39 8.62 -3.91
CA LEU A 40 17.17 10.06 -3.93
C LEU A 40 18.48 10.82 -3.71
N PHE A 41 19.29 10.39 -2.73
CA PHE A 41 20.58 11.02 -2.46
C PHE A 41 21.60 10.81 -3.58
N ASP A 42 21.66 9.62 -4.17
CA ASP A 42 22.51 9.36 -5.33
C ASP A 42 22.03 10.13 -6.58
N PHE A 43 20.76 10.55 -6.64
CA PHE A 43 20.29 11.45 -7.70
C PHE A 43 20.72 12.91 -7.45
N ILE A 44 20.51 13.45 -6.25
CA ILE A 44 20.78 14.87 -5.95
C ILE A 44 22.28 15.16 -5.74
N GLN A 45 23.00 14.25 -5.10
CA GLN A 45 24.43 14.35 -4.81
C GLN A 45 25.08 12.95 -4.90
N PRO A 46 25.43 12.51 -6.12
CA PRO A 46 26.08 11.22 -6.34
C PRO A 46 27.31 11.05 -5.45
N GLY A 47 27.46 9.88 -4.83
CA GLY A 47 28.59 9.53 -3.97
C GLY A 47 28.48 9.95 -2.50
N LEU A 48 27.50 10.79 -2.11
CA LEU A 48 27.33 11.21 -0.70
C LEU A 48 27.19 10.03 0.27
N LEU A 49 26.38 9.03 -0.11
CA LEU A 49 26.09 7.86 0.72
C LEU A 49 26.90 6.62 0.31
N GLY A 50 27.93 6.79 -0.51
CA GLY A 50 28.74 5.69 -1.05
C GLY A 50 27.96 4.75 -1.99
N ALA A 51 28.57 3.60 -2.27
CA ALA A 51 27.97 2.60 -3.15
C ALA A 51 26.74 1.94 -2.49
N LEU A 52 25.73 1.56 -3.28
CA LEU A 52 24.49 0.96 -2.77
C LEU A 52 24.73 -0.28 -1.89
N ASN A 53 25.72 -1.12 -2.24
CA ASN A 53 26.04 -2.32 -1.49
C ASN A 53 26.63 -1.99 -0.10
N GLU A 54 27.54 -1.02 -0.05
CA GLU A 54 28.16 -0.53 1.19
C GLU A 54 27.11 0.14 2.09
N PHE A 55 26.28 1.01 1.50
CA PHE A 55 25.14 1.62 2.19
C PHE A 55 24.21 0.55 2.77
N GLY A 56 23.95 -0.52 2.02
CA GLY A 56 23.14 -1.65 2.45
C GLY A 56 23.72 -2.40 3.65
N SER A 57 25.03 -2.64 3.67
CA SER A 57 25.69 -3.27 4.82
C SER A 57 25.77 -2.36 6.04
N THR A 58 26.02 -1.08 5.84
CA THR A 58 26.29 -0.12 6.93
C THR A 58 25.01 0.37 7.60
N TYR A 59 23.95 0.61 6.83
CA TYR A 59 22.71 1.20 7.34
C TYR A 59 21.50 0.27 7.20
N ARG A 60 21.31 -0.40 6.05
CA ARG A 60 20.08 -1.17 5.82
C ARG A 60 19.95 -2.40 6.73
N LYS A 61 20.96 -3.28 6.76
CA LYS A 61 20.90 -4.50 7.57
C LYS A 61 20.83 -4.23 9.07
N PRO A 62 21.59 -3.26 9.63
CA PRO A 62 21.47 -2.94 11.04
C PRO A 62 20.11 -2.36 11.38
N ILE A 63 19.58 -1.38 10.65
CA ILE A 63 18.34 -0.68 11.04
C ILE A 63 17.11 -1.59 11.09
N GLU A 64 17.15 -2.77 10.46
CA GLU A 64 16.09 -3.78 10.48
C GLU A 64 16.10 -4.70 11.74
N ALA A 65 17.01 -4.53 12.71
CA ALA A 65 17.26 -5.54 13.75
C ALA A 65 17.22 -5.07 15.24
N GLU A 66 16.37 -4.15 15.67
CA GLU A 66 16.14 -3.72 17.09
C GLU A 66 17.31 -3.74 18.14
N THR A 67 18.53 -3.28 17.84
CA THR A 67 19.67 -3.14 18.80
C THR A 67 20.15 -1.69 19.01
N GLU A 68 20.87 -1.40 20.11
CA GLU A 68 21.40 -0.07 20.41
C GLU A 68 22.42 0.44 19.38
N GLU A 69 23.24 -0.45 18.81
CA GLU A 69 24.16 -0.12 17.70
C GLU A 69 23.42 0.48 16.49
N GLN A 70 22.13 0.19 16.33
CA GLN A 70 21.33 0.64 15.20
C GLN A 70 20.80 2.04 15.40
N LYS A 71 20.42 2.40 16.63
CA LYS A 71 20.06 3.78 16.95
C LYS A 71 21.21 4.71 16.61
N GLN A 72 22.45 4.28 16.88
CA GLN A 72 23.64 5.01 16.49
C GLN A 72 23.79 5.11 14.95
N ARG A 73 23.57 4.02 14.19
CA ARG A 73 23.59 4.05 12.71
C ARG A 73 22.49 4.92 12.10
N VAL A 74 21.29 4.94 12.69
CA VAL A 74 20.20 5.84 12.27
C VAL A 74 20.61 7.29 12.46
N GLU A 75 21.17 7.63 13.63
CA GLU A 75 21.55 9.01 13.94
C GLU A 75 22.75 9.48 13.11
N GLU A 76 23.70 8.59 12.85
CA GLU A 76 24.80 8.81 11.90
C GLU A 76 24.26 9.16 10.52
N LEU A 77 23.39 8.32 9.95
CA LEU A 77 22.78 8.56 8.64
C LEU A 77 21.97 9.86 8.63
N ARG A 78 21.22 10.13 9.71
CA ARG A 78 20.42 11.34 9.86
C ARG A 78 21.29 12.59 9.81
N SER A 79 22.40 12.59 10.53
CA SER A 79 23.36 13.70 10.56
C SER A 79 23.98 13.98 9.20
N ILE A 80 24.24 12.94 8.39
CA ILE A 80 24.77 13.08 7.02
C ILE A 80 23.75 13.74 6.09
N ILE A 81 22.48 13.38 6.20
CA ILE A 81 21.44 13.82 5.25
C ILE A 81 20.73 15.11 5.65
N GLU A 82 20.73 15.47 6.94
CA GLU A 82 20.01 16.64 7.48
C GLU A 82 20.32 17.95 6.74
N PRO A 83 21.59 18.29 6.42
CA PRO A 83 21.91 19.56 5.75
C PRO A 83 21.28 19.70 4.35
N GLN A 84 20.91 18.58 3.72
CA GLN A 84 20.32 18.54 2.39
C GLN A 84 18.80 18.35 2.41
N LEU A 85 18.20 18.18 3.59
CA LEU A 85 16.80 17.81 3.75
C LEU A 85 15.98 19.00 4.26
N LEU A 86 15.07 19.48 3.42
CA LEU A 86 14.03 20.41 3.84
C LEU A 86 12.72 19.65 4.08
N ARG A 87 12.36 19.43 5.34
CA ARG A 87 11.11 18.75 5.73
C ARG A 87 10.32 19.61 6.71
N ARG A 88 9.02 19.75 6.46
CA ARG A 88 8.06 20.40 7.35
C ARG A 88 6.94 19.42 7.67
N ILE A 89 6.50 19.34 8.92
CA ILE A 89 5.38 18.50 9.32
C ILE A 89 4.13 19.38 9.37
N LYS A 90 2.96 18.86 8.97
CA LYS A 90 1.69 19.61 9.00
C LYS A 90 1.40 20.20 10.39
N ALA A 91 1.78 19.50 11.46
CA ALA A 91 1.64 19.97 12.84
C ALA A 91 2.41 21.28 13.11
N ASP A 92 3.54 21.50 12.43
CA ASP A 92 4.41 22.66 12.67
C ASP A 92 3.91 23.91 11.91
N VAL A 93 3.19 23.72 10.81
CA VAL A 93 2.83 24.80 9.87
C VAL A 93 1.34 25.05 9.68
N ALA A 94 0.48 24.05 9.90
CA ALA A 94 -0.95 24.13 9.61
C ALA A 94 -1.77 23.90 10.88
N LYS A 95 -1.75 24.90 11.78
CA LYS A 95 -2.42 24.86 13.09
C LYS A 95 -3.95 24.89 13.02
N ASP A 96 -4.50 25.36 11.90
CA ASP A 96 -5.96 25.49 11.70
C ASP A 96 -6.61 24.22 11.11
N LEU A 97 -5.83 23.16 10.87
CA LEU A 97 -6.39 21.90 10.36
C LEU A 97 -7.04 21.10 11.50
N PRO A 98 -8.24 20.52 11.27
CA PRO A 98 -8.85 19.63 12.23
C PRO A 98 -7.97 18.39 12.46
N LYS A 99 -8.09 17.80 13.65
CA LYS A 99 -7.37 16.56 13.98
C LYS A 99 -7.83 15.45 13.03
N LYS A 100 -6.85 14.70 12.49
CA LYS A 100 -7.15 13.49 11.73
C LYS A 100 -7.78 12.46 12.65
N ILE A 101 -9.02 12.07 12.36
CA ILE A 101 -9.71 10.98 13.04
C ILE A 101 -9.44 9.68 12.26
N ILE A 102 -9.12 8.61 12.97
CA ILE A 102 -8.95 7.27 12.41
C ILE A 102 -10.07 6.40 12.98
N VAL A 103 -10.85 5.78 12.10
CA VAL A 103 -11.95 4.89 12.49
C VAL A 103 -11.46 3.46 12.42
N ASP A 104 -11.20 2.84 13.57
CA ASP A 104 -10.62 1.49 13.64
C ASP A 104 -11.64 0.36 13.46
N SER A 105 -12.94 0.66 13.51
CA SER A 105 -14.00 -0.35 13.42
C SER A 105 -13.99 -1.12 12.10
N CYS A 106 -13.50 -0.52 11.01
CA CYS A 106 -13.34 -1.19 9.72
C CYS A 106 -12.21 -2.22 9.68
N ASN A 107 -11.29 -2.21 10.65
CA ASN A 107 -10.11 -3.09 10.64
C ASN A 107 -10.45 -4.53 11.08
N ASN A 108 -11.51 -4.72 11.85
CA ASN A 108 -11.86 -6.00 12.48
C ASN A 108 -13.18 -6.59 11.96
N LEU A 109 -13.46 -6.42 10.67
CA LEU A 109 -14.66 -6.98 10.06
C LEU A 109 -14.53 -8.51 9.92
N PRO A 110 -15.46 -9.32 10.47
CA PRO A 110 -15.40 -10.77 10.36
C PRO A 110 -15.69 -11.21 8.92
N LEU A 111 -15.04 -12.30 8.47
CA LEU A 111 -15.39 -12.90 7.18
C LEU A 111 -16.82 -13.45 7.20
N SER A 112 -17.57 -13.22 6.12
CA SER A 112 -18.88 -13.83 5.89
C SER A 112 -18.76 -15.34 5.69
N LYS A 113 -19.88 -16.06 5.76
CA LYS A 113 -19.91 -17.51 5.49
C LYS A 113 -19.35 -17.84 4.11
N GLN A 114 -19.77 -17.09 3.09
CA GLN A 114 -19.28 -17.29 1.71
C GLN A 114 -17.79 -17.01 1.58
N GLN A 115 -17.28 -15.92 2.16
CA GLN A 115 -15.85 -15.63 2.16
C GLN A 115 -15.05 -16.75 2.85
N ARG A 116 -15.51 -17.27 3.99
CA ARG A 116 -14.84 -18.40 4.68
C ARG A 116 -14.81 -19.65 3.82
N THR A 117 -15.91 -19.99 3.16
CA THR A 117 -15.97 -21.15 2.25
C THR A 117 -15.00 -21.00 1.09
N HIS A 118 -15.01 -19.85 0.40
CA HIS A 118 -14.09 -19.59 -0.71
C HIS A 118 -12.62 -19.55 -0.26
N TYR A 119 -12.34 -19.02 0.93
CA TYR A 119 -11.01 -18.99 1.53
C TYR A 119 -10.50 -20.41 1.76
N ALA A 120 -11.29 -21.24 2.46
CA ALA A 120 -10.94 -22.63 2.77
C ALA A 120 -10.71 -23.45 1.49
N ASN A 121 -11.59 -23.28 0.49
CA ASN A 121 -11.49 -23.98 -0.79
C ASN A 121 -10.20 -23.61 -1.54
N ALA A 122 -9.86 -22.32 -1.61
CA ALA A 122 -8.65 -21.86 -2.30
C ALA A 122 -7.36 -22.37 -1.63
N ILE A 123 -7.32 -22.37 -0.29
CA ILE A 123 -6.20 -22.96 0.47
C ILE A 123 -6.08 -24.46 0.22
N ALA A 124 -7.20 -25.19 0.27
CA ALA A 124 -7.22 -26.63 0.05
C ALA A 124 -6.77 -26.99 -1.39
N GLN A 125 -7.28 -26.27 -2.39
CA GLN A 125 -6.89 -26.46 -3.78
C GLN A 125 -5.40 -26.18 -4.00
N HIS A 126 -4.89 -25.08 -3.44
CA HIS A 126 -3.47 -24.74 -3.54
C HIS A 126 -2.57 -25.79 -2.87
N ARG A 127 -2.99 -26.35 -1.73
CA ARG A 127 -2.26 -27.45 -1.05
C ARG A 127 -2.20 -28.71 -1.91
N LYS A 128 -3.31 -29.11 -2.54
CA LYS A 128 -3.35 -30.26 -3.45
C LYS A 128 -2.41 -30.08 -4.65
N GLN A 129 -2.52 -28.94 -5.33
CA GLN A 129 -1.65 -28.60 -6.47
C GLN A 129 -0.16 -28.58 -6.08
N SER A 130 0.16 -28.13 -4.87
CA SER A 130 1.53 -28.15 -4.35
C SER A 130 2.07 -29.55 -4.08
N ALA A 131 1.20 -30.51 -3.76
CA ALA A 131 1.57 -31.90 -3.49
C ALA A 131 1.74 -32.72 -4.77
N GLU A 132 1.00 -32.39 -5.83
CA GLU A 132 1.04 -33.09 -7.12
C GLU A 132 2.23 -32.69 -8.01
N GLY A 133 3.06 -31.71 -7.59
CA GLY A 133 4.26 -31.29 -8.32
C GLY A 133 3.99 -30.58 -9.65
N ILE A 134 2.73 -30.24 -9.94
CA ILE A 134 2.31 -29.60 -11.19
C ILE A 134 2.49 -28.08 -11.07
N GLY A 135 3.56 -27.56 -11.69
CA GLY A 135 3.75 -26.13 -11.97
C GLY A 135 4.49 -25.30 -10.90
N LEU A 136 4.90 -24.09 -11.29
CA LEU A 136 5.43 -23.08 -10.37
C LEU A 136 4.36 -22.76 -9.31
N LYS A 137 4.71 -22.89 -8.03
CA LYS A 137 3.80 -22.60 -6.91
C LYS A 137 3.32 -21.14 -6.99
N ASN A 138 2.08 -20.93 -7.41
CA ASN A 138 1.51 -19.59 -7.58
C ASN A 138 1.02 -18.99 -6.25
N HIS A 139 1.92 -18.91 -5.27
CA HIS A 139 1.65 -18.33 -3.96
C HIS A 139 1.18 -16.88 -4.06
N LEU A 140 1.78 -16.10 -4.98
CA LEU A 140 1.41 -14.70 -5.20
C LEU A 140 -0.02 -14.57 -5.76
N GLY A 141 -0.41 -15.45 -6.68
CA GLY A 141 -1.78 -15.50 -7.21
C GLY A 141 -2.79 -15.86 -6.12
N LEU A 142 -2.44 -16.81 -5.22
CA LEU A 142 -3.28 -17.11 -4.06
C LEU A 142 -3.41 -15.89 -3.13
N LEU A 143 -2.32 -15.24 -2.76
CA LEU A 143 -2.36 -14.05 -1.90
C LEU A 143 -3.20 -12.92 -2.51
N PHE A 144 -3.06 -12.69 -3.83
CA PHE A 144 -3.88 -11.71 -4.55
C PHE A 144 -5.36 -12.09 -4.52
N TYR A 145 -5.68 -13.36 -4.76
CA TYR A 145 -7.06 -13.85 -4.67
C TYR A 145 -7.64 -13.69 -3.26
N LEU A 146 -6.91 -14.07 -2.22
CA LEU A 146 -7.37 -13.93 -0.83
C LEU A 146 -7.61 -12.46 -0.46
N ARG A 147 -6.76 -11.54 -0.94
CA ARG A 147 -6.96 -10.09 -0.78
C ARG A 147 -8.24 -9.63 -1.49
N ARG A 148 -8.47 -10.08 -2.72
CA ARG A 148 -9.67 -9.75 -3.51
C ARG A 148 -10.95 -10.31 -2.89
N LEU A 149 -10.92 -11.54 -2.41
CA LEU A 149 -12.05 -12.24 -1.78
C LEU A 149 -12.65 -11.45 -0.61
N CYS A 150 -11.79 -10.78 0.16
CA CYS A 150 -12.22 -9.93 1.26
C CYS A 150 -12.98 -8.66 0.80
N ALA A 151 -12.78 -8.20 -0.43
CA ALA A 151 -13.47 -7.04 -1.00
C ALA A 151 -14.76 -7.44 -1.74
N ASP A 152 -14.71 -8.52 -2.52
CA ASP A 152 -15.81 -9.03 -3.32
C ASP A 152 -15.75 -10.57 -3.37
N PRO A 153 -16.74 -11.28 -2.78
CA PRO A 153 -16.68 -12.71 -2.50
C PRO A 153 -16.95 -13.60 -3.73
N GLN A 154 -16.17 -13.44 -4.80
CA GLN A 154 -16.31 -14.28 -6.00
C GLN A 154 -15.41 -15.52 -5.94
N PRO A 155 -15.82 -16.63 -6.59
CA PRO A 155 -14.94 -17.76 -6.83
C PRO A 155 -13.64 -17.38 -7.55
N MET A 156 -12.61 -18.22 -7.40
CA MET A 156 -11.30 -17.99 -8.03
C MET A 156 -11.43 -17.90 -9.56
N GLY A 157 -10.82 -16.87 -10.14
CA GLY A 157 -10.86 -16.61 -11.58
C GLY A 157 -12.10 -15.85 -12.07
N GLN A 158 -13.05 -15.55 -11.19
CA GLN A 158 -14.25 -14.78 -11.54
C GLN A 158 -14.10 -13.30 -11.12
N LEU A 159 -14.63 -12.41 -11.96
CA LEU A 159 -14.72 -10.98 -11.70
C LEU A 159 -16.02 -10.64 -10.96
N SER A 160 -16.15 -9.40 -10.50
CA SER A 160 -17.35 -8.92 -9.82
C SER A 160 -18.61 -9.10 -10.67
N ASN A 161 -19.61 -9.76 -10.09
CA ASN A 161 -20.90 -9.93 -10.74
C ASN A 161 -21.78 -8.69 -10.54
N LEU A 162 -21.96 -7.92 -11.61
CA LEU A 162 -22.76 -6.68 -11.60
C LEU A 162 -24.26 -6.94 -11.69
N THR A 163 -24.74 -8.18 -11.72
CA THR A 163 -26.18 -8.49 -11.65
C THR A 163 -26.62 -9.00 -10.29
N THR A 164 -25.68 -9.25 -9.36
CA THR A 164 -26.01 -9.70 -8.00
C THR A 164 -26.84 -8.62 -7.28
N PRO A 165 -28.02 -8.94 -6.72
CA PRO A 165 -28.84 -7.99 -5.96
C PRO A 165 -28.06 -7.30 -4.83
N LEU A 166 -28.39 -6.05 -4.52
CA LEU A 166 -27.70 -5.28 -3.47
C LEU A 166 -27.73 -5.98 -2.11
N ALA A 167 -28.89 -6.54 -1.73
CA ALA A 167 -29.06 -7.28 -0.48
C ALA A 167 -28.08 -8.46 -0.37
N ASP A 168 -27.84 -9.18 -1.47
CA ASP A 168 -26.89 -10.29 -1.50
C ASP A 168 -25.44 -9.78 -1.41
N ILE A 169 -25.12 -8.63 -2.01
CA ILE A 169 -23.78 -8.04 -1.87
C ILE A 169 -23.51 -7.69 -0.41
N GLU A 170 -24.49 -7.09 0.28
CA GLU A 170 -24.37 -6.74 1.69
C GLU A 170 -24.26 -7.95 2.61
N ASP A 171 -25.03 -9.01 2.36
CA ASP A 171 -24.98 -10.23 3.18
C ASP A 171 -23.64 -10.96 3.03
N HIS A 172 -23.12 -11.02 1.80
CA HIS A 172 -21.92 -11.79 1.51
C HIS A 172 -20.61 -11.00 1.64
N SER A 173 -20.64 -9.65 1.58
CA SER A 173 -19.47 -8.79 1.75
C SER A 173 -19.60 -7.89 2.99
N PRO A 174 -18.98 -8.29 4.13
CA PRO A 174 -18.95 -7.50 5.36
C PRO A 174 -18.37 -6.09 5.15
N LYS A 175 -17.40 -5.95 4.24
CA LYS A 175 -16.82 -4.65 3.87
C LYS A 175 -17.80 -3.77 3.14
N MET A 176 -18.57 -4.32 2.20
CA MET A 176 -19.60 -3.55 1.49
C MET A 176 -20.70 -3.10 2.45
N LYS A 177 -21.19 -4.01 3.30
CA LYS A 177 -22.22 -3.69 4.30
C LYS A 177 -21.77 -2.58 5.24
N TRP A 178 -20.56 -2.67 5.77
CA TRP A 178 -19.99 -1.63 6.62
C TRP A 178 -19.84 -0.30 5.88
N LEU A 179 -19.34 -0.34 4.64
CA LEU A 179 -19.17 0.85 3.81
C LEU A 179 -20.50 1.56 3.54
N LEU A 180 -21.53 0.83 3.11
CA LEU A 180 -22.83 1.43 2.79
C LEU A 180 -23.49 2.04 4.04
N ALA A 181 -23.38 1.37 5.20
CA ALA A 181 -23.84 1.93 6.46
C ALA A 181 -23.13 3.25 6.79
N GLU A 182 -21.80 3.29 6.65
CA GLU A 182 -21.01 4.49 6.94
C GLU A 182 -21.28 5.63 5.95
N LEU A 183 -21.44 5.31 4.66
CA LEU A 183 -21.87 6.29 3.67
C LEU A 183 -23.24 6.88 3.98
N GLY A 184 -24.16 6.08 4.54
CA GLY A 184 -25.44 6.56 5.04
C GLY A 184 -25.27 7.59 6.17
N ASN A 185 -24.39 7.33 7.13
CA ASN A 185 -24.07 8.28 8.20
C ASN A 185 -23.50 9.60 7.65
N ILE A 186 -22.56 9.51 6.71
CA ILE A 186 -21.93 10.68 6.08
C ILE A 186 -22.96 11.49 5.27
N LYS A 187 -23.87 10.82 4.53
CA LYS A 187 -24.94 11.49 3.78
C LYS A 187 -25.91 12.22 4.71
N MET A 188 -26.28 11.64 5.85
CA MET A 188 -27.12 12.31 6.85
C MET A 188 -26.46 13.58 7.41
N GLN A 189 -25.13 13.60 7.49
CA GLN A 189 -24.35 14.78 7.90
C GLN A 189 -24.11 15.78 6.75
N ASN A 190 -24.58 15.46 5.54
CA ASN A 190 -24.36 16.25 4.32
C ASN A 190 -22.87 16.49 4.01
N GLU A 191 -22.04 15.50 4.30
CA GLU A 191 -20.59 15.56 4.08
C GLU A 191 -20.17 14.86 2.78
N LYS A 192 -18.93 15.14 2.34
CA LYS A 192 -18.34 14.55 1.13
C LYS A 192 -17.39 13.41 1.49
N VAL A 193 -17.41 12.37 0.67
CA VAL A 193 -16.54 11.20 0.82
C VAL A 193 -15.63 11.02 -0.40
N ILE A 194 -14.43 10.51 -0.17
CA ILE A 194 -13.53 10.01 -1.23
C ILE A 194 -13.23 8.55 -0.91
N LEU A 195 -13.52 7.66 -1.86
CA LEU A 195 -13.27 6.22 -1.72
C LEU A 195 -12.07 5.80 -2.56
N PHE A 196 -11.17 5.02 -1.95
CA PHE A 196 -9.99 4.46 -2.62
C PHE A 196 -10.16 2.94 -2.78
N CYS A 197 -10.06 2.46 -4.01
CA CYS A 197 -10.11 1.03 -4.33
C CYS A 197 -9.09 0.71 -5.43
N GLU A 198 -8.23 -0.27 -5.19
CA GLU A 198 -7.20 -0.68 -6.17
C GLU A 198 -7.74 -1.59 -7.28
N LEU A 199 -8.87 -2.26 -7.05
CA LEU A 199 -9.42 -3.28 -7.94
C LEU A 199 -10.48 -2.68 -8.86
N ARG A 200 -10.19 -2.63 -10.17
CA ARG A 200 -11.05 -1.98 -11.17
C ARG A 200 -12.45 -2.60 -11.29
N ASP A 201 -12.56 -3.91 -11.19
CA ASP A 201 -13.85 -4.61 -11.20
C ASP A 201 -14.68 -4.28 -9.94
N VAL A 202 -14.02 -4.23 -8.78
CA VAL A 202 -14.67 -3.83 -7.52
C VAL A 202 -15.08 -2.35 -7.54
N GLN A 203 -14.34 -1.47 -8.22
CA GLN A 203 -14.76 -0.07 -8.42
C GLN A 203 -16.12 0.03 -9.13
N ARG A 204 -16.38 -0.83 -10.13
CA ARG A 204 -17.66 -0.87 -10.83
C ARG A 204 -18.78 -1.38 -9.93
N LEU A 205 -18.48 -2.40 -9.11
CA LEU A 205 -19.41 -2.92 -8.12
C LEU A 205 -19.77 -1.84 -7.09
N LEU A 206 -18.77 -1.12 -6.57
CA LEU A 206 -18.92 0.01 -5.65
C LEU A 206 -19.79 1.11 -6.27
N GLN A 207 -19.49 1.52 -7.51
CA GLN A 207 -20.27 2.53 -8.21
C GLN A 207 -21.75 2.14 -8.29
N ARG A 208 -22.03 0.88 -8.67
CA ARG A 208 -23.38 0.35 -8.80
C ARG A 208 -24.10 0.34 -7.46
N ALA A 209 -23.49 -0.27 -6.43
CA ALA A 209 -24.06 -0.37 -5.10
C ALA A 209 -24.35 1.01 -4.49
N ILE A 210 -23.42 1.97 -4.61
CA ILE A 210 -23.61 3.33 -4.10
C ILE A 210 -24.75 4.04 -4.84
N SER A 211 -24.84 3.88 -6.17
CA SER A 211 -25.91 4.52 -6.97
C SER A 211 -27.29 3.93 -6.70
N GLU A 212 -27.36 2.65 -6.31
CA GLU A 212 -28.61 2.00 -5.89
C GLU A 212 -29.04 2.41 -4.48
N SER A 213 -28.08 2.72 -3.59
CA SER A 213 -28.34 3.07 -2.19
C SER A 213 -28.61 4.57 -1.94
N PHE A 214 -28.07 5.48 -2.75
CA PHE A 214 -28.05 6.92 -2.46
C PHE A 214 -28.40 7.80 -3.64
#